data_AF-A0A6N2L464-F1
#
_entry.id   AF-A0A6N2L464-F1
#
_cell.length_a   1.000
_cell.length_b   1.000
_cell.length_c   1.000
_cell.angle_alpha   90.00
_cell.angle_beta   90.00
_cell.angle_gamma   90.00
#
_symmetry.space_group_name_H-M   'P 1'
#
loop_
_entity.id
_entity.type
_entity.pdbx_description
1 polymer ?
#
loop_
_entity_poly.entity_id
_entity_poly.type
_entity_poly.pdbx_seq_one_letter_code
_entity_poly.pdbx_strand_id
1 'polypeptide(L)'
;MARDLVMQNPESWDHDVGTALQVAPLISKPEIPCQEPELSLQISAATHTKSEGTSPFDPVTEDEGLTLVADSSSNDATGDKQQGPFLQSPGEDAEHPNCIFQVPSGTKTVAENSDASKLTLKTSGNCLLYILQSMDQTQHETMLKAAEVTFDNLRHLPIDYASFSKAVREYIDCKSKLAGISESMGGDISSDELLGHYNDNKTHFDNISQHHVEAVSACEASENRLQSLRGEVSRARHSLLLLEKQLCSCEAESLRCKSRVAEISNLKLESERSLDAACEKMEKASERDSVVENARAQLPQ
;
A
#
# COMPACT_ATOMS: atom_id res chain seq x y z
N MET A 1 -90.81 9.29 10.11
CA MET A 1 -89.56 9.97 9.68
C MET A 1 -88.72 8.94 8.96
N ALA A 2 -88.68 9.06 7.63
CA ALA A 2 -88.06 8.11 6.73
C ALA A 2 -86.54 8.21 6.77
N ARG A 3 -85.89 7.06 6.64
CA ARG A 3 -84.45 6.89 6.42
C ARG A 3 -84.16 7.20 4.96
N ASP A 4 -83.04 7.88 4.69
CA ASP A 4 -82.34 7.72 3.43
C ASP A 4 -80.84 7.54 3.69
N LEU A 5 -80.39 6.31 3.44
CA LEU A 5 -79.00 5.97 3.17
C LEU A 5 -78.73 6.30 1.71
N VAL A 6 -77.75 7.17 1.45
CA VAL A 6 -77.20 7.32 0.10
C VAL A 6 -76.10 6.30 -0.10
N MET A 7 -76.41 5.31 -0.94
CA MET A 7 -75.53 4.32 -1.52
C MET A 7 -74.53 4.95 -2.50
N GLN A 8 -73.33 4.41 -2.50
CA GLN A 8 -72.29 4.66 -3.50
C GLN A 8 -72.68 4.02 -4.85
N ASN A 9 -72.33 4.70 -5.95
CA ASN A 9 -72.26 4.11 -7.29
C ASN A 9 -70.78 4.02 -7.73
N PRO A 10 -70.36 2.91 -8.38
CA PRO A 10 -69.05 2.79 -9.00
C PRO A 10 -69.09 3.12 -10.51
N GLU A 11 -67.88 3.34 -11.05
CA GLU A 11 -67.49 3.24 -12.47
C GLU A 11 -67.95 4.30 -13.49
N SER A 12 -66.98 5.12 -13.92
CA SER A 12 -66.69 5.31 -15.35
C SER A 12 -65.26 5.84 -15.52
N TRP A 13 -64.32 5.01 -15.97
CA TRP A 13 -63.06 5.48 -16.55
C TRP A 13 -63.07 5.09 -18.02
N ASP A 14 -63.69 5.93 -18.84
CA ASP A 14 -63.53 5.88 -20.28
C ASP A 14 -62.10 6.27 -20.67
N HIS A 15 -61.61 5.55 -21.65
CA HIS A 15 -60.31 5.67 -22.28
C HIS A 15 -60.15 7.01 -23.01
N ASP A 16 -58.97 7.63 -22.89
CA ASP A 16 -58.45 8.44 -23.98
C ASP A 16 -56.92 8.28 -24.14
N VAL A 17 -56.59 7.48 -25.14
CA VAL A 17 -55.59 7.66 -26.19
C VAL A 17 -54.39 8.60 -25.93
N GLY A 18 -53.22 7.97 -25.86
CA GLY A 18 -52.11 8.32 -26.76
C GLY A 18 -51.14 9.41 -26.32
N THR A 19 -50.03 9.00 -25.69
CA THR A 19 -48.71 9.58 -26.00
C THR A 19 -47.66 8.49 -25.85
N ALA A 20 -47.16 8.02 -26.99
CA ALA A 20 -46.04 7.10 -27.08
C ALA A 20 -44.76 7.80 -26.63
N LEU A 21 -44.27 7.45 -25.44
CA LEU A 21 -42.89 7.75 -25.05
C LEU A 21 -41.97 6.82 -25.84
N GLN A 22 -41.25 7.42 -26.80
CA GLN A 22 -40.19 6.75 -27.55
C GLN A 22 -39.13 6.22 -26.59
N VAL A 23 -39.02 4.90 -26.52
CA VAL A 23 -37.89 4.20 -25.91
C VAL A 23 -36.73 4.30 -26.90
N ALA A 24 -35.63 4.92 -26.48
CA ALA A 24 -34.41 5.00 -27.27
C ALA A 24 -33.84 3.58 -27.56
N PRO A 25 -33.17 3.34 -28.70
CA PRO A 25 -32.60 2.04 -29.01
C PRO A 25 -31.49 1.65 -28.02
N LEU A 26 -31.57 0.42 -27.52
CA LEU A 26 -30.49 -0.24 -26.78
C LEU A 26 -29.23 -0.29 -27.66
N ILE A 27 -28.22 0.49 -27.29
CA ILE A 27 -26.87 0.38 -27.84
C ILE A 27 -26.34 -1.00 -27.46
N SER A 28 -25.98 -1.79 -28.48
CA SER A 28 -25.33 -3.09 -28.32
C SER A 28 -24.02 -2.92 -27.55
N LYS A 29 -23.87 -3.70 -26.49
CA LYS A 29 -22.68 -3.79 -25.64
C LYS A 29 -21.54 -4.39 -26.48
N PRO A 30 -20.32 -3.81 -26.51
CA PRO A 30 -19.19 -4.47 -27.14
C PRO A 30 -18.77 -5.67 -26.28
N GLU A 31 -18.76 -6.83 -26.92
CA GLU A 31 -18.24 -8.09 -26.42
C GLU A 31 -16.71 -7.97 -26.35
N ILE A 32 -16.18 -7.85 -25.13
CA ILE A 32 -14.72 -7.83 -24.89
C ILE A 32 -14.27 -9.30 -24.81
N PRO A 33 -13.35 -9.77 -25.66
CA PRO A 33 -12.80 -11.11 -25.55
C PRO A 33 -11.97 -11.24 -24.26
N CYS A 34 -12.43 -12.07 -23.32
CA CYS A 34 -11.62 -12.52 -22.20
C CYS A 34 -10.57 -13.51 -22.72
N GLN A 35 -9.34 -13.06 -22.92
CA GLN A 35 -8.18 -13.95 -22.92
C GLN A 35 -7.72 -14.11 -21.47
N GLU A 36 -7.89 -15.31 -20.91
CA GLU A 36 -7.25 -15.73 -19.67
C GLU A 36 -5.72 -15.83 -19.88
N PRO A 37 -4.90 -15.22 -19.01
CA PRO A 37 -3.52 -15.64 -18.87
C PRO A 37 -3.46 -16.80 -17.87
N GLU A 38 -3.04 -17.97 -18.34
CA GLU A 38 -2.58 -19.11 -17.55
C GLU A 38 -1.43 -18.69 -16.61
N LEU A 39 -1.75 -18.16 -15.42
CA LEU A 39 -0.75 -17.90 -14.38
C LEU A 39 -1.33 -18.17 -12.99
N SER A 40 -1.61 -19.43 -12.69
CA SER A 40 -1.66 -19.95 -11.31
C SER A 40 -1.56 -21.48 -11.30
N LEU A 41 -0.47 -21.99 -11.86
CA LEU A 41 -0.04 -23.39 -11.71
C LEU A 41 1.40 -23.39 -11.21
N GLN A 42 1.66 -22.75 -10.05
CA GLN A 42 2.99 -22.78 -9.42
C GLN A 42 3.05 -22.33 -7.94
N ILE A 43 1.99 -22.50 -7.16
CA ILE A 43 2.06 -22.35 -5.68
C ILE A 43 1.52 -23.61 -4.99
N SER A 44 1.98 -24.79 -5.42
CA SER A 44 1.68 -26.07 -4.73
C SER A 44 2.93 -26.92 -4.48
N ALA A 45 4.13 -26.34 -4.56
CA ALA A 45 5.38 -27.09 -4.42
C ALA A 45 6.42 -26.37 -3.55
N ALA A 46 6.03 -25.91 -2.36
CA ALA A 46 6.98 -25.66 -1.27
C ALA A 46 6.22 -25.33 0.03
N THR A 47 5.78 -26.34 0.78
CA THR A 47 5.72 -26.35 2.26
C THR A 47 5.19 -27.69 2.75
N HIS A 48 5.94 -28.76 2.51
CA HIS A 48 5.87 -29.98 3.34
C HIS A 48 7.17 -30.11 4.12
N THR A 49 7.25 -29.43 5.26
CA THR A 49 8.10 -29.85 6.38
C THR A 49 7.33 -29.68 7.67
N LYS A 50 6.68 -30.78 8.06
CA LYS A 50 6.39 -31.26 9.41
C LYS A 50 6.86 -30.34 10.56
N SER A 51 5.92 -29.73 11.28
CA SER A 51 6.11 -29.44 12.71
C SER A 51 4.82 -29.69 13.49
N GLU A 52 4.96 -30.61 14.42
CA GLU A 52 4.05 -31.09 15.45
C GLU A 52 3.84 -29.97 16.48
N GLY A 53 2.59 -29.63 16.83
CA GLY A 53 2.32 -28.56 17.79
C GLY A 53 0.83 -28.32 18.01
N THR A 54 0.40 -28.61 19.24
CA THR A 54 -0.96 -28.66 19.78
C THR A 54 -1.78 -27.37 19.61
N SER A 55 -3.05 -27.53 19.25
CA SER A 55 -4.10 -26.51 19.20
C SER A 55 -4.52 -26.02 20.59
N PRO A 56 -4.65 -24.71 20.83
CA PRO A 56 -5.38 -24.18 21.97
C PRO A 56 -6.43 -23.18 21.50
N PHE A 57 -7.63 -23.66 21.16
CA PHE A 57 -8.81 -22.82 21.20
C PHE A 57 -9.80 -23.47 22.16
N ASP A 58 -9.97 -22.84 23.31
CA ASP A 58 -11.30 -22.61 23.85
C ASP A 58 -11.37 -21.20 24.46
N PRO A 59 -12.53 -20.53 24.41
CA PRO A 59 -12.72 -19.14 24.78
C PRO A 59 -13.08 -18.98 26.26
N VAL A 60 -12.60 -17.90 26.88
CA VAL A 60 -13.17 -17.40 28.15
C VAL A 60 -13.72 -16.00 27.92
N THR A 61 -14.98 -15.88 28.31
CA THR A 61 -15.91 -14.77 28.31
C THR A 61 -15.63 -13.73 29.40
N GLU A 62 -16.11 -12.50 29.15
CA GLU A 62 -16.51 -11.48 30.16
C GLU A 62 -15.35 -10.81 30.94
N ASP A 63 -15.31 -9.52 31.26
CA ASP A 63 -16.27 -8.42 31.22
C ASP A 63 -15.53 -7.08 31.43
N GLU A 64 -16.21 -5.98 31.10
CA GLU A 64 -16.14 -4.63 31.70
C GLU A 64 -14.81 -3.83 31.83
N GLY A 65 -14.82 -2.59 31.31
CA GLY A 65 -13.90 -1.55 31.78
C GLY A 65 -13.71 -0.36 30.84
N LEU A 66 -14.68 0.56 30.82
CA LEU A 66 -14.59 1.90 30.22
C LEU A 66 -13.40 2.71 30.78
N THR A 67 -12.68 3.44 29.94
CA THR A 67 -12.53 4.91 30.01
C THR A 67 -11.48 5.43 29.01
N LEU A 68 -11.92 6.36 28.16
CA LEU A 68 -11.08 7.33 27.48
C LEU A 68 -10.61 8.37 28.51
N VAL A 69 -9.41 8.95 28.33
CA VAL A 69 -9.20 10.40 28.14
C VAL A 69 -7.69 10.66 28.06
N ALA A 70 -7.37 11.60 27.17
CA ALA A 70 -6.08 12.09 26.77
C ALA A 70 -5.25 12.71 27.90
N ASP A 71 -3.93 12.56 27.79
CA ASP A 71 -2.97 13.56 28.25
C ASP A 71 -1.92 13.74 27.14
N SER A 72 -2.02 14.85 26.42
CA SER A 72 -0.92 15.40 25.63
C SER A 72 -0.62 16.77 26.19
N SER A 73 0.38 16.77 27.06
CA SER A 73 1.05 17.93 27.61
C SER A 73 1.76 18.69 26.49
N SER A 74 1.34 19.93 26.28
CA SER A 74 2.01 20.93 25.44
C SER A 74 2.76 21.87 26.38
N ASN A 75 4.08 21.95 26.26
CA ASN A 75 4.87 23.14 26.55
C ASN A 75 6.20 23.12 25.78
N ASP A 76 6.38 24.17 25.00
CA ASP A 76 7.59 24.95 24.71
C ASP A 76 8.89 24.26 24.24
N ALA A 77 9.18 24.55 22.97
CA ALA A 77 10.38 25.22 22.48
C ALA A 77 11.65 25.15 23.35
N THR A 78 12.73 24.61 22.80
CA THR A 78 14.00 25.33 22.51
C THR A 78 14.85 24.39 21.65
N GLY A 79 15.48 24.96 20.62
CA GLY A 79 16.15 24.20 19.58
C GLY A 79 17.39 23.43 20.03
N ASP A 80 17.77 22.44 19.24
CA ASP A 80 19.18 22.16 18.99
C ASP A 80 19.35 21.45 17.64
N LYS A 81 20.36 21.90 16.90
CA LYS A 81 20.78 21.32 15.63
C LYS A 81 21.40 19.95 15.92
N GLN A 82 20.89 18.88 15.30
CA GLN A 82 21.69 17.68 15.06
C GLN A 82 21.70 17.34 13.58
N GLN A 83 22.83 17.70 13.00
CA GLN A 83 23.29 17.31 11.69
C GLN A 83 24.06 15.99 11.87
N GLY A 84 23.54 14.92 11.26
CA GLY A 84 24.22 13.64 11.13
C GLY A 84 25.27 13.65 10.00
N PRO A 85 26.15 12.64 9.94
CA PRO A 85 27.59 12.86 9.97
C PRO A 85 28.28 12.64 8.62
N PHE A 86 29.61 12.77 8.62
CA PHE A 86 30.58 12.57 7.54
C PHE A 86 30.94 13.83 6.74
N LEU A 87 31.90 14.58 7.27
CA LEU A 87 33.24 14.79 6.71
C LEU A 87 33.96 15.81 7.61
N GLN A 88 34.66 15.32 8.64
CA GLN A 88 35.63 16.13 9.37
C GLN A 88 36.98 15.95 8.70
N SER A 89 37.43 17.00 8.02
CA SER A 89 38.83 17.19 7.65
C SER A 89 39.66 17.41 8.93
N PRO A 90 40.78 16.69 9.13
CA PRO A 90 41.77 17.11 10.09
C PRO A 90 42.66 18.19 9.47
N GLY A 91 42.54 19.41 9.97
CA GLY A 91 43.65 20.36 9.97
C GLY A 91 44.36 20.26 11.31
N GLU A 92 45.68 20.06 11.29
CA GLU A 92 46.68 20.96 11.89
C GLU A 92 48.08 20.33 11.78
N ASP A 93 49.03 21.22 11.49
CA ASP A 93 50.43 21.20 11.89
C ASP A 93 51.35 20.08 11.37
N ALA A 94 52.05 20.41 10.28
CA ALA A 94 53.47 20.12 10.16
C ALA A 94 54.15 21.22 9.33
N GLU A 95 54.72 22.17 10.08
CA GLU A 95 55.99 22.83 9.83
C GLU A 95 56.54 22.83 8.39
N HIS A 96 56.59 24.03 7.81
CA HIS A 96 57.50 24.39 6.73
C HIS A 96 58.93 23.89 7.01
N PRO A 97 59.53 23.04 6.14
CA PRO A 97 60.97 23.02 6.00
C PRO A 97 61.34 24.23 5.14
N ASN A 98 61.68 25.29 5.86
CA ASN A 98 62.47 26.40 5.36
C ASN A 98 63.81 25.85 4.86
N CYS A 99 63.92 25.48 3.57
CA CYS A 99 65.21 25.17 2.96
C CYS A 99 65.94 26.49 2.67
N ILE A 100 66.45 27.05 3.76
CA ILE A 100 67.53 28.03 3.79
C ILE A 100 68.70 27.42 3.02
N PHE A 101 69.10 28.06 1.92
CA PHE A 101 70.39 27.85 1.29
C PHE A 101 71.49 28.20 2.31
N GLN A 102 71.98 27.21 3.05
CA GLN A 102 73.23 27.34 3.79
C GLN A 102 74.39 27.17 2.81
N VAL A 103 75.17 28.24 2.66
CA VAL A 103 76.49 28.23 2.04
C VAL A 103 77.50 27.79 3.12
N PRO A 104 78.24 26.69 2.94
CA PRO A 104 79.43 26.43 3.72
C PRO A 104 80.64 27.05 3.00
N SER A 105 81.24 28.05 3.63
CA SER A 105 82.59 28.49 3.29
C SER A 105 83.59 27.57 3.99
N GLY A 106 84.41 26.87 3.21
CA GLY A 106 85.44 25.96 3.70
C GLY A 106 86.31 25.47 2.55
N THR A 107 87.53 26.01 2.48
CA THR A 107 88.51 25.87 1.40
C THR A 107 89.25 24.52 1.40
N LYS A 108 89.79 24.18 0.21
CA LYS A 108 90.69 23.05 -0.17
C LYS A 108 89.99 21.70 -0.34
N THR A 109 89.97 21.10 -1.54
CA THR A 109 91.13 20.83 -2.40
C THR A 109 90.75 20.83 -3.88
N VAL A 110 91.71 21.30 -4.70
CA VAL A 110 91.65 21.30 -6.16
C VAL A 110 91.62 19.86 -6.67
N ALA A 111 90.54 19.50 -7.37
CA ALA A 111 90.56 18.47 -8.40
C ALA A 111 89.85 19.08 -9.60
N GLU A 112 90.62 19.39 -10.66
CA GLU A 112 90.12 19.86 -11.94
C GLU A 112 89.17 18.81 -12.53
N ASN A 113 87.88 18.96 -12.25
CA ASN A 113 86.81 18.27 -12.95
C ASN A 113 86.50 19.06 -14.22
N SER A 114 87.06 18.59 -15.33
CA SER A 114 86.88 19.15 -16.68
C SER A 114 85.44 19.61 -16.94
N ASP A 115 85.26 20.87 -17.37
CA ASP A 115 83.98 21.46 -17.80
C ASP A 115 83.20 20.56 -18.79
N ALA A 116 83.91 19.71 -19.54
CA ALA A 116 83.34 18.74 -20.47
C ALA A 116 82.49 17.67 -19.77
N SER A 117 82.92 17.19 -18.59
CA SER A 117 82.21 16.14 -17.85
C SER A 117 80.86 16.65 -17.33
N LYS A 118 80.84 17.86 -16.74
CA LYS A 118 79.62 18.52 -16.26
C LYS A 118 78.65 18.84 -17.41
N LEU A 119 79.18 19.24 -18.56
CA LEU A 119 78.40 19.45 -19.77
C LEU A 119 77.76 18.14 -20.26
N THR A 120 78.50 17.03 -20.26
CA THR A 120 77.98 15.71 -20.64
C THR A 120 76.87 15.22 -19.72
N LEU A 121 76.98 15.41 -18.40
CA LEU A 121 75.91 15.07 -17.46
C LEU A 121 74.63 15.89 -17.75
N LYS A 122 74.77 17.19 -17.99
CA LYS A 122 73.64 18.07 -18.32
C LYS A 122 72.96 17.66 -19.63
N THR A 123 73.75 17.38 -20.66
CA THR A 123 73.23 16.92 -21.96
C THR A 123 72.53 15.58 -21.84
N SER A 124 73.14 14.61 -21.16
CA SER A 124 72.56 13.28 -20.94
C SER A 124 71.28 13.35 -20.10
N GLY A 125 71.27 14.19 -19.06
CA GLY A 125 70.09 14.42 -18.24
C GLY A 125 68.93 15.04 -19.01
N ASN A 126 69.21 16.02 -19.89
CA ASN A 126 68.20 16.62 -20.75
C ASN A 126 67.65 15.63 -21.78
N CYS A 127 68.52 14.81 -22.40
CA CYS A 127 68.10 13.77 -23.33
C CYS A 127 67.21 12.73 -22.64
N LEU A 128 67.62 12.24 -21.45
CA LEU A 128 66.83 11.29 -20.69
C LEU A 128 65.49 11.88 -20.25
N LEU A 129 65.47 13.13 -19.78
CA LEU A 129 64.23 13.82 -19.41
C LEU A 129 63.26 13.88 -20.59
N TYR A 130 63.73 14.22 -21.79
CA TYR A 130 62.91 14.25 -22.99
C TYR A 130 62.34 12.86 -23.33
N ILE A 131 63.17 11.81 -23.27
CA ILE A 131 62.75 10.43 -23.51
C ILE A 131 61.67 10.02 -22.50
N LEU A 132 61.91 10.25 -21.21
CA LEU A 132 60.98 9.89 -20.14
C LEU A 132 59.66 10.67 -20.21
N GLN A 133 59.69 11.96 -20.57
CA GLN A 133 58.49 12.77 -20.75
C GLN A 133 57.66 12.33 -21.96
N SER A 134 58.31 11.82 -23.01
CA SER A 134 57.62 11.31 -24.21
C SER A 134 56.96 9.95 -24.01
N MET A 135 57.33 9.20 -22.96
CA MET A 135 56.78 7.88 -22.67
C MET A 135 55.47 7.98 -21.87
N ASP A 136 54.54 7.08 -22.18
CA ASP A 136 53.30 6.92 -21.44
C ASP A 136 53.54 6.39 -20.01
N GLN A 137 52.61 6.68 -19.10
CA GLN A 137 52.73 6.34 -17.68
C GLN A 137 52.73 4.82 -17.43
N THR A 138 52.15 4.03 -18.33
CA THR A 138 52.15 2.57 -18.27
C THR A 138 53.51 1.95 -18.64
N GLN A 139 54.39 2.70 -19.31
CA GLN A 139 55.67 2.21 -19.83
C GLN A 139 56.83 2.32 -18.84
N HIS A 140 56.55 2.23 -17.54
CA HIS A 140 57.54 2.37 -16.46
C HIS A 140 58.76 1.43 -16.62
N GLU A 141 58.55 0.20 -17.09
CA GLU A 141 59.64 -0.76 -17.37
C GLU A 141 60.57 -0.30 -18.51
N THR A 142 60.01 0.32 -19.55
CA THR A 142 60.78 0.90 -20.66
C THR A 142 61.52 2.17 -20.23
N MET A 143 60.89 2.99 -19.38
CA MET A 143 61.49 4.16 -18.77
C MET A 143 62.70 3.77 -17.89
N LEU A 144 62.57 2.69 -17.12
CA LEU A 144 63.65 2.15 -16.29
C LEU A 144 64.85 1.74 -17.16
N LYS A 145 64.62 1.02 -18.25
CA LYS A 145 65.67 0.61 -19.20
C LYS A 145 66.38 1.79 -19.84
N ALA A 146 65.64 2.83 -20.25
CA ALA A 146 66.23 4.05 -20.81
C ALA A 146 67.09 4.81 -19.80
N ALA A 147 66.65 4.84 -18.54
CA ALA A 147 67.41 5.42 -17.44
C ALA A 147 68.70 4.63 -17.15
N GLU A 148 68.62 3.29 -17.13
CA GLU A 148 69.78 2.42 -16.89
C GLU A 148 70.85 2.55 -17.97
N VAL A 149 70.46 2.59 -19.26
CA VAL A 149 71.40 2.86 -20.37
C VAL A 149 72.10 4.21 -20.19
N THR A 150 71.36 5.22 -19.70
CA THR A 150 71.94 6.54 -19.44
C THR A 150 72.91 6.51 -18.25
N PHE A 151 72.58 5.78 -17.18
CA PHE A 151 73.44 5.64 -16.01
C PHE A 151 74.73 4.87 -16.34
N ASP A 152 74.65 3.82 -17.15
CA ASP A 152 75.82 3.06 -17.59
C ASP A 152 76.80 3.94 -18.38
N ASN A 153 76.29 4.81 -19.26
CA ASN A 153 77.12 5.79 -19.96
C ASN A 153 77.80 6.80 -19.02
N LEU A 154 77.12 7.20 -17.94
CA LEU A 154 77.65 8.14 -16.94
C LEU A 154 78.66 7.48 -15.98
N ARG A 155 78.59 6.16 -15.78
CA ARG A 155 79.47 5.39 -14.88
C ARG A 155 80.94 5.43 -15.27
N HIS A 156 81.24 5.67 -16.55
CA HIS A 156 82.61 5.75 -17.06
C HIS A 156 83.23 7.15 -16.92
N LEU A 157 82.47 8.14 -16.43
CA LEU A 157 82.93 9.50 -16.24
C LEU A 157 83.33 9.74 -14.76
N PRO A 158 84.32 10.61 -14.49
CA PRO A 158 84.71 10.98 -13.13
C PRO A 158 83.72 12.00 -12.52
N ILE A 159 82.42 11.66 -12.53
CA ILE A 159 81.32 12.52 -12.08
C ILE A 159 80.46 11.74 -11.08
N ASP A 160 80.13 12.38 -9.96
CA ASP A 160 79.10 11.86 -9.07
C ASP A 160 77.70 12.17 -9.65
N TYR A 161 76.98 11.12 -10.01
CA TYR A 161 75.61 11.18 -10.54
C TYR A 161 74.60 10.46 -9.62
N ALA A 162 74.97 10.12 -8.39
CA ALA A 162 74.12 9.37 -7.46
C ALA A 162 72.81 10.12 -7.16
N SER A 163 72.87 11.42 -6.94
CA SER A 163 71.70 12.27 -6.71
C SER A 163 70.77 12.33 -7.93
N PHE A 164 71.35 12.46 -9.13
CA PHE A 164 70.61 12.46 -10.39
C PHE A 164 69.90 11.12 -10.65
N SER A 165 70.63 10.00 -10.51
CA SER A 165 70.04 8.67 -10.73
C SER A 165 68.94 8.34 -9.74
N LYS A 166 69.08 8.76 -8.47
CA LYS A 166 68.01 8.65 -7.47
C LYS A 166 66.76 9.43 -7.88
N ALA A 167 66.91 10.70 -8.27
CA ALA A 167 65.78 11.55 -8.69
C ALA A 167 65.05 10.99 -9.92
N VAL A 168 65.77 10.41 -10.88
CA VAL A 168 65.18 9.76 -12.05
C VAL A 168 64.41 8.49 -11.67
N ARG A 169 64.95 7.66 -10.78
CA ARG A 169 64.23 6.46 -10.30
C ARG A 169 62.96 6.82 -9.53
N GLU A 170 63.00 7.87 -8.70
CA GLU A 170 61.83 8.41 -8.01
C GLU A 170 60.78 8.94 -8.99
N TYR A 171 61.20 9.64 -10.06
CA TYR A 171 60.29 10.10 -11.11
C TYR A 171 59.55 8.94 -11.79
N ILE A 172 60.28 7.86 -12.13
CA ILE A 172 59.70 6.67 -12.77
C ILE A 172 58.74 5.94 -11.82
N ASP A 173 59.11 5.80 -10.55
CA ASP A 173 58.25 5.21 -9.52
C ASP A 173 56.96 6.01 -9.33
N CYS A 174 57.04 7.34 -9.28
CA CYS A 174 55.87 8.23 -9.23
C CYS A 174 54.96 8.07 -10.46
N LYS A 175 55.53 8.01 -11.66
CA LYS A 175 54.78 7.74 -12.92
C LYS A 175 54.07 6.39 -12.86
N SER A 176 54.74 5.34 -12.38
CA SER A 176 54.17 4.01 -12.23
C SER A 176 53.01 3.97 -11.23
N LYS A 177 53.17 4.60 -10.06
CA LYS A 177 52.11 4.69 -9.05
C LYS A 177 50.89 5.45 -9.56
N LEU A 178 51.10 6.52 -10.32
CA LEU A 178 50.02 7.29 -10.93
C LEU A 178 49.23 6.46 -11.96
N ALA A 179 49.92 5.64 -12.76
CA ALA A 179 49.27 4.69 -13.67
C ALA A 179 48.43 3.67 -12.91
N GLY A 180 48.95 3.08 -11.83
CA GLY A 180 48.22 2.12 -10.99
C GLY A 180 46.98 2.72 -10.31
N ILE A 181 47.05 3.98 -9.87
CA ILE A 181 45.88 4.70 -9.34
C ILE A 181 44.85 4.92 -10.44
N SER A 182 45.29 5.31 -11.64
CA SER A 182 44.40 5.57 -12.78
C SER A 182 43.72 4.29 -13.29
N GLU A 183 44.42 3.14 -13.30
CA GLU A 183 43.85 1.83 -13.61
C GLU A 183 42.91 1.33 -12.50
N SER A 184 43.21 1.59 -11.23
CA SER A 184 42.33 1.24 -10.11
C SER A 184 41.04 2.07 -10.08
N MET A 185 41.05 3.28 -10.64
CA MET A 185 39.85 4.08 -10.93
C MET A 185 39.28 3.77 -12.33
N GLY A 186 40.00 2.95 -13.10
CA GLY A 186 39.81 2.71 -14.53
C GLY A 186 38.94 1.49 -14.80
N GLY A 187 37.69 1.58 -14.37
CA GLY A 187 36.61 0.67 -14.76
C GLY A 187 35.22 1.27 -14.64
N ASP A 188 35.15 2.58 -14.38
CA ASP A 188 33.96 3.20 -13.84
C ASP A 188 33.18 3.92 -14.94
N ILE A 189 31.94 3.45 -15.09
CA ILE A 189 30.79 4.08 -15.77
C ILE A 189 31.03 5.58 -15.97
N SER A 190 30.93 6.03 -17.23
CA SER A 190 31.08 7.46 -17.56
C SER A 190 30.15 8.31 -16.68
N SER A 191 30.56 9.53 -16.32
CA SER A 191 29.70 10.47 -15.61
C SER A 191 28.33 10.64 -16.28
N ASP A 192 28.28 10.59 -17.62
CA ASP A 192 27.03 10.69 -18.39
C ASP A 192 26.16 9.44 -18.24
N GLU A 193 26.78 8.26 -18.18
CA GLU A 193 26.09 6.99 -18.00
C GLU A 193 25.56 6.86 -16.57
N LEU A 194 26.31 7.33 -15.57
CA LEU A 194 25.86 7.41 -14.18
C LEU A 194 24.69 8.40 -14.02
N LEU A 195 24.75 9.53 -14.69
CA LEU A 195 23.65 10.51 -14.71
C LEU A 195 22.40 9.93 -15.38
N GLY A 196 22.56 9.14 -16.45
CA GLY A 196 21.49 8.38 -17.10
C GLY A 196 20.82 7.43 -16.11
N HIS A 197 21.60 6.56 -15.46
CA HIS A 197 21.11 5.62 -14.44
C HIS A 197 20.40 6.32 -13.28
N TYR A 198 20.93 7.46 -12.82
CA TYR A 198 20.28 8.24 -11.78
C TYR A 198 18.91 8.75 -12.22
N ASN A 199 18.80 9.32 -13.42
CA ASN A 199 17.53 9.86 -13.93
C ASN A 199 16.49 8.76 -14.18
N ASP A 200 16.91 7.60 -14.69
CA ASP A 200 16.03 6.44 -14.89
C ASP A 200 15.49 5.94 -13.54
N ASN A 201 16.37 5.75 -12.55
CA ASN A 201 15.98 5.32 -11.22
C ASN A 201 15.08 6.34 -10.52
N LYS A 202 15.36 7.64 -10.67
CA LYS A 202 14.52 8.70 -10.13
C LYS A 202 13.12 8.67 -10.73
N THR A 203 13.02 8.57 -12.06
CA THR A 203 11.73 8.49 -12.77
C THR A 203 10.95 7.25 -12.34
N HIS A 204 11.63 6.10 -12.19
CA HIS A 204 11.01 4.87 -11.70
C HIS A 204 10.51 5.01 -10.26
N PHE A 205 11.31 5.61 -9.39
CA PHE A 205 10.92 5.89 -8.00
C PHE A 205 9.72 6.81 -7.91
N ASP A 206 9.69 7.89 -8.69
CA ASP A 206 8.58 8.84 -8.71
C ASP A 206 7.29 8.16 -9.19
N ASN A 207 7.38 7.29 -10.21
CA ASN A 207 6.26 6.49 -10.69
C ASN A 207 5.72 5.52 -9.62
N ILE A 208 6.60 4.77 -8.96
CA ILE A 208 6.21 3.85 -7.87
C ILE A 208 5.57 4.63 -6.71
N SER A 209 6.16 5.78 -6.36
CA SER A 209 5.65 6.62 -5.27
C SER A 209 4.24 7.10 -5.55
N GLN A 210 3.95 7.51 -6.79
CA GLN A 210 2.61 7.90 -7.20
C GLN A 210 1.61 6.72 -7.10
N HIS A 211 1.97 5.55 -7.62
CA HIS A 211 1.12 4.36 -7.52
C HIS A 211 0.89 3.92 -6.07
N HIS A 212 1.88 4.08 -5.19
CA HIS A 212 1.72 3.81 -3.77
C HIS A 212 0.68 4.73 -3.13
N VAL A 213 0.70 6.03 -3.42
CA VAL A 213 -0.30 6.99 -2.92
C VAL A 213 -1.71 6.64 -3.41
N GLU A 214 -1.84 6.27 -4.68
CA GLU A 214 -3.12 5.85 -5.28
C GLU A 214 -3.65 4.57 -4.61
N ALA A 215 -2.79 3.57 -4.40
CA ALA A 215 -3.14 2.32 -3.75
C ALA A 215 -3.58 2.53 -2.29
N VAL A 216 -2.85 3.35 -1.52
CA VAL A 216 -3.22 3.70 -0.14
C VAL A 216 -4.59 4.39 -0.10
N SER A 217 -4.80 5.39 -0.98
CA SER A 217 -6.07 6.11 -1.06
C SER A 217 -7.24 5.18 -1.44
N ALA A 218 -7.02 4.25 -2.36
CA ALA A 218 -8.02 3.25 -2.74
C ALA A 218 -8.34 2.27 -1.61
N CYS A 219 -7.33 1.83 -0.85
CA CYS A 219 -7.50 1.00 0.33
C CYS A 219 -8.34 1.72 1.40
N GLU A 220 -8.02 2.97 1.72
CA GLU A 220 -8.78 3.77 2.67
C GLU A 220 -10.25 3.96 2.23
N ALA A 221 -10.48 4.25 0.95
CA ALA A 221 -11.83 4.36 0.39
C ALA A 221 -12.61 3.04 0.49
N SER A 222 -11.95 1.91 0.24
CA SER A 222 -12.53 0.58 0.37
C SER A 222 -12.90 0.24 1.81
N GLU A 223 -12.03 0.55 2.77
CA GLU A 223 -12.27 0.31 4.19
C GLU A 223 -13.44 1.15 4.72
N ASN A 224 -13.51 2.42 4.33
CA ASN A 224 -14.65 3.29 4.64
C ASN A 224 -15.97 2.73 4.08
N ARG A 225 -15.95 2.22 2.85
CA ARG A 225 -17.12 1.57 2.24
C ARG A 225 -17.51 0.30 2.98
N LEU A 226 -16.54 -0.53 3.38
CA LEU A 226 -16.79 -1.74 4.15
C LEU A 226 -17.48 -1.41 5.48
N GLN A 227 -17.01 -0.38 6.18
CA GLN A 227 -17.60 0.03 7.45
C GLN A 227 -19.02 0.57 7.28
N SER A 228 -19.27 1.35 6.21
CA SER A 228 -20.62 1.80 5.86
C SER A 228 -21.58 0.62 5.62
N LEU A 229 -21.14 -0.36 4.82
CA LEU A 229 -21.93 -1.57 4.53
C LEU A 229 -22.20 -2.41 5.79
N ARG A 230 -21.21 -2.56 6.68
CA ARG A 230 -21.43 -3.22 7.98
C ARG A 230 -22.51 -2.53 8.80
N GLY A 231 -22.53 -1.19 8.80
CA GLY A 231 -23.58 -0.40 9.43
C GLY A 231 -24.95 -0.64 8.79
N GLU A 232 -25.03 -0.70 7.47
CA GLU A 232 -26.27 -0.97 6.74
C GLU A 232 -26.81 -2.37 7.00
N VAL A 233 -25.95 -3.39 6.96
CA VAL A 233 -26.32 -4.78 7.31
C VAL A 233 -26.86 -4.85 8.74
N SER A 234 -26.26 -4.13 9.67
CA SER A 234 -26.71 -4.09 11.07
C SER A 234 -28.11 -3.46 11.19
N ARG A 235 -28.37 -2.36 10.47
CA ARG A 235 -29.71 -1.74 10.42
C ARG A 235 -30.75 -2.68 9.80
N ALA A 236 -30.42 -3.32 8.68
CA ALA A 236 -31.32 -4.26 8.01
C ALA A 236 -31.69 -5.45 8.91
N ARG A 237 -30.72 -6.02 9.63
CA ARG A 237 -30.96 -7.08 10.62
C ARG A 237 -31.91 -6.63 11.73
N HIS A 238 -31.72 -5.41 12.25
CA HIS A 238 -32.61 -4.88 13.27
C HIS A 238 -34.04 -4.69 12.75
N SER A 239 -34.22 -4.14 11.55
CA SER A 239 -35.53 -4.00 10.93
C SER A 239 -36.21 -5.34 10.68
N LEU A 240 -35.46 -6.36 10.24
CA LEU A 240 -35.99 -7.70 10.02
C LEU A 240 -36.49 -8.32 11.33
N LEU A 241 -35.72 -8.22 12.41
CA LEU A 241 -36.15 -8.71 13.73
C LEU A 241 -37.45 -8.03 14.22
N LEU A 242 -37.60 -6.73 13.95
CA LEU A 242 -38.83 -6.00 14.31
C LEU A 242 -40.03 -6.51 13.51
N LEU A 243 -39.86 -6.76 12.21
CA LEU A 243 -40.90 -7.32 11.35
C LEU A 243 -41.28 -8.75 11.78
N GLU A 244 -40.31 -9.59 12.12
CA GLU A 244 -40.57 -10.93 12.65
C GLU A 244 -41.41 -10.88 13.94
N LYS A 245 -41.08 -9.96 14.86
CA LYS A 245 -41.88 -9.77 16.08
C LYS A 245 -43.32 -9.35 15.76
N GLN A 246 -43.49 -8.43 14.82
CA GLN A 246 -44.83 -7.99 14.38
C GLN A 246 -45.62 -9.12 13.74
N LEU A 247 -44.97 -9.92 12.87
CA LEU A 247 -45.57 -11.08 12.23
C LEU A 247 -46.07 -12.10 13.27
N CYS A 248 -45.22 -12.48 14.23
CA CYS A 248 -45.61 -13.40 15.31
C CYS A 248 -46.81 -12.88 16.10
N SER A 249 -46.86 -11.57 16.39
CA SER A 249 -48.01 -10.95 17.06
C SER A 249 -49.29 -11.04 16.23
N CYS A 250 -49.21 -10.72 14.93
CA CYS A 250 -50.34 -10.80 14.00
C CYS A 250 -50.84 -12.24 13.83
N GLU A 251 -49.94 -13.23 13.79
CA GLU A 251 -50.31 -14.65 13.72
C GLU A 251 -51.07 -15.08 14.98
N ALA A 252 -50.58 -14.70 16.17
CA ALA A 252 -51.26 -15.00 17.43
C ALA A 252 -52.64 -14.32 17.52
N GLU A 253 -52.76 -13.07 17.06
CA GLU A 253 -54.04 -12.37 16.97
C GLU A 253 -55.00 -13.06 16.00
N SER A 254 -54.52 -13.46 14.81
CA SER A 254 -55.32 -14.18 13.81
C SER A 254 -55.88 -15.49 14.36
N LEU A 255 -55.05 -16.26 15.08
CA LEU A 255 -55.49 -17.50 15.74
C LEU A 255 -56.56 -17.24 16.81
N ARG A 256 -56.39 -16.17 17.60
CA ARG A 256 -57.39 -15.76 18.61
C ARG A 256 -58.72 -15.39 17.95
N CYS A 257 -58.68 -14.61 16.87
CA CYS A 257 -59.86 -14.23 16.11
C CYS A 257 -60.57 -15.44 15.50
N LYS A 258 -59.82 -16.38 14.90
CA LYS A 258 -60.38 -17.63 14.35
C LYS A 258 -61.08 -18.46 15.43
N SER A 259 -60.45 -18.61 16.59
CA SER A 259 -61.05 -19.31 17.74
C SER A 259 -62.34 -18.64 18.20
N ARG A 260 -62.34 -17.30 18.30
CA ARG A 260 -63.52 -16.51 18.68
C ARG A 260 -64.67 -16.64 17.67
N VAL A 261 -64.37 -16.65 16.37
CA VAL A 261 -65.37 -16.87 15.32
C VAL A 261 -65.98 -18.27 15.44
N ALA A 262 -65.17 -19.29 15.71
CA ALA A 262 -65.67 -20.66 15.90
C ALA A 262 -66.59 -20.77 17.12
N GLU A 263 -66.22 -20.15 18.25
CA GLU A 263 -67.04 -20.07 19.46
C GLU A 263 -68.40 -19.40 19.18
N ILE A 264 -68.38 -18.20 18.58
CA ILE A 264 -69.62 -17.45 18.26
C ILE A 264 -70.50 -18.24 17.28
N SER A 265 -69.90 -18.92 16.30
CA SER A 265 -70.64 -19.75 15.36
C SER A 265 -71.35 -20.91 16.05
N ASN A 266 -70.72 -21.53 17.05
CA ASN A 266 -71.35 -22.58 17.84
C ASN A 266 -72.50 -22.03 18.70
N LEU A 267 -72.28 -20.92 19.40
CA LEU A 267 -73.32 -20.25 20.20
C LEU A 267 -74.53 -19.83 19.33
N LYS A 268 -74.26 -19.35 18.11
CA LYS A 268 -75.30 -19.01 17.14
C LYS A 268 -76.13 -20.25 16.78
N LEU A 269 -75.48 -21.36 16.40
CA LEU A 269 -76.16 -22.60 16.06
C LEU A 269 -76.99 -23.16 17.24
N GLU A 270 -76.48 -23.07 18.45
CA GLU A 270 -77.21 -23.47 19.65
C GLU A 270 -78.44 -22.59 19.90
N SER A 271 -78.29 -21.27 19.74
CA SER A 271 -79.39 -20.31 19.84
C SER A 271 -80.46 -20.54 18.77
N GLU A 272 -80.07 -20.79 17.52
CA GLU A 272 -80.98 -21.14 16.42
C GLU A 272 -81.79 -22.40 16.75
N ARG A 273 -81.14 -23.49 17.19
CA ARG A 273 -81.84 -24.72 17.63
C ARG A 273 -82.80 -24.47 18.79
N SER A 274 -82.41 -23.63 19.75
CA SER A 274 -83.25 -23.28 20.90
C SER A 274 -84.49 -22.49 20.49
N LEU A 275 -84.31 -21.54 19.56
CA LEU A 275 -85.40 -20.75 18.99
C LEU A 275 -86.38 -21.63 18.22
N ASP A 276 -85.89 -22.52 17.35
CA ASP A 276 -86.73 -23.45 16.58
C ASP A 276 -87.57 -24.33 17.52
N ALA A 277 -86.96 -24.88 18.58
CA ALA A 277 -87.66 -25.66 19.58
C ALA A 277 -88.71 -24.85 20.38
N ALA A 278 -88.46 -23.56 20.62
CA ALA A 278 -89.42 -22.67 21.27
C ALA A 278 -90.61 -22.33 20.35
N CYS A 279 -90.34 -22.08 19.07
CA CYS A 279 -91.37 -21.87 18.04
C CYS A 279 -92.29 -23.09 17.94
N GLU A 280 -91.75 -24.31 17.82
CA GLU A 280 -92.56 -25.54 17.78
C GLU A 280 -93.44 -25.71 19.03
N LYS A 281 -92.91 -25.37 20.22
CA LYS A 281 -93.68 -25.45 21.47
C LYS A 281 -94.80 -24.42 21.51
N MET A 282 -94.54 -23.21 21.04
CA MET A 282 -95.51 -22.13 20.94
C MET A 282 -96.64 -22.49 19.98
N GLU A 283 -96.31 -23.03 18.79
CA GLU A 283 -97.30 -23.52 17.83
C GLU A 283 -98.19 -24.60 18.44
N LYS A 284 -97.59 -25.63 19.05
CA LYS A 284 -98.34 -26.69 19.76
C LYS A 284 -99.19 -26.15 20.91
N ALA A 285 -98.74 -25.12 21.62
CA ALA A 285 -99.53 -24.49 22.68
C ALA A 285 -100.74 -23.73 22.11
N SER A 286 -100.53 -22.94 21.05
CA SER A 286 -101.60 -22.23 20.34
C SER A 286 -102.65 -23.18 19.78
N GLU A 287 -102.24 -24.30 19.20
CA GLU A 287 -103.15 -25.36 18.74
C GLU A 287 -103.98 -25.92 19.91
N ARG A 288 -103.35 -26.26 21.04
CA ARG A 288 -104.06 -26.76 22.23
C ARG A 288 -105.06 -25.74 22.77
N ASP A 289 -104.66 -24.47 22.89
CA ASP A 289 -105.54 -23.41 23.38
C ASP A 289 -106.75 -23.24 22.45
N SER A 290 -106.56 -23.31 21.13
CA SER A 290 -107.67 -23.27 20.16
C SER A 290 -108.63 -24.45 20.32
N VAL A 291 -108.13 -25.66 20.60
CA VAL A 291 -108.95 -26.84 20.87
C VAL A 291 -109.72 -26.70 22.19
N VAL A 292 -109.07 -26.18 23.24
CA VAL A 292 -109.70 -25.96 24.55
C VAL A 292 -110.82 -24.92 24.45
N GLU A 293 -110.59 -23.82 23.75
CA GLU A 293 -111.61 -22.78 23.55
C GLU A 293 -112.79 -23.31 22.71
N ASN A 294 -112.52 -24.07 21.64
CA ASN A 294 -113.56 -24.74 20.85
C ASN A 294 -114.37 -25.75 21.67
N ALA A 295 -113.72 -26.50 22.58
CA ALA A 295 -114.40 -27.46 23.45
C ALA A 295 -115.24 -26.75 24.53
N ARG A 296 -114.75 -25.64 25.09
CA ARG A 296 -115.51 -24.80 26.03
C ARG A 296 -116.75 -24.21 25.40
N ALA A 297 -116.70 -23.80 24.14
CA ALA A 297 -117.84 -23.28 23.40
C ALA A 297 -118.94 -24.33 23.11
N GLN A 298 -118.65 -25.63 23.27
CA GLN A 298 -119.59 -26.74 23.02
C GLN A 298 -120.25 -27.32 24.29
N LEU A 299 -119.90 -26.82 25.48
CA LEU A 299 -120.57 -27.20 26.72
C LEU A 299 -121.92 -26.45 26.87
N PRO A 300 -123.05 -27.13 27.10
CA PRO A 300 -124.34 -26.47 27.31
C PRO A 300 -124.34 -25.70 28.65
N GLN A 301 -124.85 -24.46 28.61
CA GLN A 301 -125.05 -23.61 29.80
C GLN A 301 -126.08 -24.19 30.76
#